data_AF-K1T1C0-F1
#
_entry.id   AF-K1T1C0-F1
#
_cell.length_a   1.000
_cell.length_b   1.000
_cell.length_c   1.000
_cell.angle_alpha   90.00
_cell.angle_beta   90.00
_cell.angle_gamma   90.00
#
_symmetry.space_group_name_H-M   'P 1'
#
loop_
_entity.id
_entity.type
_entity.pdbx_description
1 polymer ?
#
loop_
_entity_poly.entity_id
_entity_poly.type
_entity_poly.pdbx_seq_one_letter_code
_entity_poly.pdbx_strand_id
1 'polypeptide(L)'
;TSTTYPNETTVKVMNPLSADLGVMRQTMLFGGLESVVRNINHKSQNLKFFEVGNTYIYNKEKWSEESPIKAYSQEAHMSLFITGKRVEGSWAHADEQSNIYELKAVVENILRRVGMPQNNVVIKHSDNNIFSKGVNYETRAGKVLVELGILSLKLKKAFDIEQDVFYADIGVGGKI
;
A
#
# COMPACT_ATOMS: atom_id res chain seq x y z
N THR A 1 6.59 14.81 -0.45
CA THR A 1 7.03 13.98 0.68
C THR A 1 5.83 13.58 1.52
N SER A 2 5.67 12.27 1.74
CA SER A 2 4.71 11.70 2.69
C SER A 2 5.15 12.05 4.11
N THR A 3 4.20 12.31 5.01
CA THR A 3 4.52 12.50 6.45
C THR A 3 4.54 11.15 7.16
N THR A 4 3.87 10.15 6.59
CA THR A 4 3.77 8.79 7.12
C THR A 4 5.05 7.98 6.89
N TYR A 5 5.79 8.25 5.81
CA TYR A 5 7.05 7.59 5.48
C TYR A 5 8.23 8.58 5.50
N PRO A 6 8.64 9.06 6.69
CA PRO A 6 9.72 10.02 6.84
C PRO A 6 11.10 9.37 6.60
N ASN A 7 12.10 10.16 6.19
CA ASN A 7 13.42 9.62 5.87
C ASN A 7 14.17 9.08 7.10
N GLU A 8 13.84 9.59 8.27
CA GLU A 8 14.41 9.25 9.56
C GLU A 8 14.14 7.79 9.95
N THR A 9 13.05 7.20 9.43
CA THR A 9 12.69 5.79 9.65
C THR A 9 13.14 4.87 8.51
N THR A 10 13.91 5.38 7.56
CA THR A 10 14.43 4.60 6.44
C THR A 10 15.64 3.76 6.84
N VAL A 11 15.61 2.48 6.51
CA VAL A 11 16.79 1.61 6.59
C VAL A 11 17.73 1.92 5.42
N LYS A 12 18.95 2.35 5.72
CA LYS A 12 19.97 2.66 4.71
C LYS A 12 20.88 1.46 4.44
N VAL A 13 21.27 1.29 3.19
CA VAL A 13 22.23 0.29 2.74
C VAL A 13 23.64 0.89 2.85
N MET A 14 24.54 0.19 3.52
CA MET A 14 25.91 0.69 3.77
C MET A 14 26.74 0.82 2.49
N ASN A 15 26.63 -0.16 1.58
CA ASN A 15 27.39 -0.21 0.33
C ASN A 15 26.44 -0.36 -0.86
N PRO A 16 25.72 0.70 -1.26
CA PRO A 16 24.77 0.59 -2.33
C PRO A 16 25.46 0.57 -3.70
N LEU A 17 24.85 -0.16 -4.64
CA LEU A 17 25.36 -0.26 -6.03
C LEU A 17 25.08 0.99 -6.86
N SER A 18 24.13 1.83 -6.41
CA SER A 18 23.80 3.14 -6.98
C SER A 18 23.11 4.01 -5.92
N ALA A 19 22.99 5.32 -6.17
CA ALA A 19 22.30 6.23 -5.26
C ALA A 19 20.82 5.84 -5.04
N ASP A 20 20.15 5.33 -6.07
CA ASP A 20 18.74 4.92 -6.02
C ASP A 20 18.53 3.60 -5.24
N LEU A 21 19.59 2.80 -5.06
CA LEU A 21 19.59 1.55 -4.28
C LEU A 21 20.15 1.74 -2.86
N GLY A 22 20.20 2.99 -2.38
CA GLY A 22 20.74 3.38 -1.07
C GLY A 22 19.88 3.02 0.12
N VAL A 23 18.62 2.61 -0.10
CA VAL A 23 17.62 2.46 0.96
C VAL A 23 16.75 1.23 0.74
N MET A 24 16.29 0.63 1.83
CA MET A 24 15.26 -0.39 1.80
C MET A 24 13.88 0.28 1.83
N ARG A 25 12.93 -0.28 1.09
CA ARG A 25 11.57 0.25 1.00
C ARG A 25 10.83 0.19 2.34
N GLN A 26 10.24 1.32 2.76
CA GLN A 26 9.34 1.38 3.93
C GLN A 26 7.91 0.93 3.61
N THR A 27 7.52 1.02 2.35
CA THR A 27 6.20 0.65 1.84
C THR A 27 6.34 0.10 0.43
N MET A 28 5.43 -0.79 0.05
CA MET A 28 5.30 -1.33 -1.31
C MET A 28 4.70 -0.30 -2.28
N LEU A 29 4.07 0.76 -1.76
CA LEU A 29 3.33 1.76 -2.51
C LEU A 29 4.13 2.38 -3.66
N PHE A 30 5.36 2.84 -3.39
CA PHE A 30 6.12 3.63 -4.36
C PHE A 30 6.56 2.79 -5.57
N GLY A 31 7.07 1.58 -5.35
CA GLY A 31 7.38 0.66 -6.45
C GLY A 31 6.13 0.20 -7.23
N GLY A 32 5.01 0.04 -6.53
CA GLY A 32 3.71 -0.20 -7.18
C GLY A 32 3.25 0.98 -8.04
N LEU A 33 3.45 2.22 -7.59
CA LEU A 33 3.15 3.42 -8.38
C LEU A 33 4.05 3.57 -9.61
N GLU A 34 5.34 3.25 -9.50
CA GLU A 34 6.23 3.15 -10.68
C GLU A 34 5.69 2.16 -11.71
N SER A 35 5.16 1.02 -11.23
CA SER A 35 4.51 0.02 -12.08
C SER A 35 3.22 0.54 -12.72
N VAL A 36 2.38 1.28 -11.96
CA VAL A 36 1.18 1.95 -12.50
C VAL A 36 1.56 2.93 -13.62
N VAL A 37 2.48 3.86 -13.33
CA VAL A 37 2.94 4.89 -14.29
C VAL A 37 3.50 4.25 -15.55
N ARG A 38 4.37 3.25 -15.39
CA ARG A 38 4.96 2.53 -16.52
C ARG A 38 3.88 1.94 -17.43
N ASN A 39 2.85 1.31 -16.88
CA ASN A 39 1.81 0.70 -17.68
C ASN A 39 0.89 1.72 -18.35
N ILE A 40 0.51 2.80 -17.64
CA ILE A 40 -0.29 3.90 -18.21
C ILE A 40 0.44 4.52 -19.40
N ASN A 41 1.74 4.78 -19.26
CA ASN A 41 2.58 5.35 -20.33
C ASN A 41 2.68 4.42 -21.56
N HIS A 42 2.52 3.12 -21.34
CA HIS A 42 2.48 2.08 -22.39
C HIS A 42 1.06 1.72 -22.83
N LYS A 43 0.09 2.65 -22.66
CA LYS A 43 -1.30 2.53 -23.13
C LYS A 43 -2.14 1.45 -22.44
N SER A 44 -1.68 0.94 -21.30
CA SER A 44 -2.48 0.06 -20.44
C SER A 44 -3.09 0.89 -19.29
N GLN A 45 -4.31 1.38 -19.49
CA GLN A 45 -4.98 2.28 -18.53
C GLN A 45 -5.78 1.55 -17.43
N ASN A 46 -6.26 0.32 -17.70
CA ASN A 46 -7.07 -0.43 -16.75
C ASN A 46 -6.19 -1.46 -16.05
N LEU A 47 -5.80 -1.18 -14.80
CA LEU A 47 -4.84 -2.01 -14.07
C LEU A 47 -5.47 -2.53 -12.79
N LYS A 48 -5.29 -3.84 -12.55
CA LYS A 48 -5.64 -4.54 -11.32
C LYS A 48 -4.53 -5.53 -11.01
N PHE A 49 -3.70 -5.23 -10.03
CA PHE A 49 -2.57 -6.10 -9.69
C PHE A 49 -2.26 -6.05 -8.19
N PHE A 50 -1.40 -6.98 -7.78
CA PHE A 50 -0.92 -7.06 -6.41
C PHE A 50 0.58 -7.36 -6.38
N GLU A 51 1.23 -7.01 -5.27
CA GLU A 51 2.60 -7.38 -4.95
C GLU A 51 2.65 -7.94 -3.53
N VAL A 52 3.48 -8.96 -3.30
CA VAL A 52 3.80 -9.46 -1.96
C VAL A 52 5.28 -9.26 -1.71
N GLY A 53 5.64 -8.71 -0.55
CA GLY A 53 7.03 -8.57 -0.20
C GLY A 53 7.26 -7.96 1.17
N ASN A 54 8.54 -7.78 1.51
CA ASN A 54 8.94 -7.22 2.79
C ASN A 54 9.11 -5.69 2.71
N THR A 55 8.71 -5.02 3.80
CA THR A 55 9.04 -3.63 4.11
C THR A 55 9.95 -3.58 5.33
N TYR A 56 10.71 -2.49 5.44
CA TYR A 56 11.74 -2.34 6.46
C TYR A 56 11.63 -0.97 7.11
N ILE A 57 11.66 -0.95 8.44
CA ILE A 57 11.53 0.27 9.23
C ILE A 57 12.70 0.36 10.21
N TYR A 58 13.30 1.54 10.28
CA TYR A 58 14.26 1.90 11.32
C TYR A 58 13.57 2.69 12.44
N ASN A 59 13.85 2.32 13.68
CA ASN A 59 13.39 2.99 14.88
C ASN A 59 14.60 3.31 15.77
N LYS A 60 14.98 4.59 15.80
CA LYS A 60 16.12 5.10 16.56
C LYS A 60 16.00 4.86 18.06
N GLU A 61 14.79 4.88 18.63
CA GLU A 61 14.58 4.70 20.08
C GLU A 61 14.90 3.28 20.54
N LYS A 62 14.80 2.31 19.63
CA LYS A 62 15.17 0.90 19.89
C LYS A 62 16.65 0.61 19.65
N TRP A 63 17.43 1.61 19.27
CA TRP A 63 18.86 1.45 19.01
C TRP A 63 19.66 1.52 20.32
N SER A 64 20.59 0.58 20.49
CA SER A 64 21.64 0.65 21.50
C SER A 64 22.92 0.01 20.97
N GLU A 65 24.08 0.38 21.50
CA GLU A 65 25.36 -0.22 21.12
C GLU A 65 25.39 -1.74 21.34
N GLU A 66 24.74 -2.21 22.41
CA GLU A 66 24.65 -3.63 22.77
C GLU A 66 23.70 -4.43 21.86
N SER A 67 22.76 -3.77 21.18
CA SER A 67 21.71 -4.44 20.39
C SER A 67 21.19 -3.57 19.23
N PRO A 68 22.05 -3.15 18.29
CA PRO A 68 21.65 -2.24 17.21
C PRO A 68 20.56 -2.84 16.30
N ILE A 69 20.50 -4.17 16.20
CA ILE A 69 19.51 -4.88 15.39
C ILE A 69 18.06 -4.64 15.83
N LYS A 70 17.82 -4.34 17.12
CA LYS A 70 16.46 -4.05 17.64
C LYS A 70 15.85 -2.78 17.05
N ALA A 71 16.70 -1.90 16.51
CA ALA A 71 16.28 -0.70 15.78
C ALA A 71 15.66 -1.01 14.41
N TYR A 72 15.76 -2.24 13.92
CA TYR A 72 15.29 -2.61 12.58
C TYR A 72 14.13 -3.60 12.69
N SER A 73 13.04 -3.33 11.99
CA SER A 73 11.94 -4.28 11.83
C SER A 73 11.72 -4.59 10.37
N GLN A 74 11.32 -5.83 10.12
CA GLN A 74 10.90 -6.32 8.82
C GLN A 74 9.47 -6.83 8.95
N GLU A 75 8.62 -6.43 8.01
CA GLU A 75 7.23 -6.89 7.96
C GLU A 75 6.90 -7.36 6.55
N ALA A 76 6.17 -8.47 6.45
CA ALA A 76 5.69 -8.96 5.18
C ALA A 76 4.30 -8.36 4.90
N HIS A 77 4.13 -7.82 3.69
CA HIS A 77 2.94 -7.12 3.25
C HIS A 77 2.47 -7.62 1.88
N MET A 78 1.17 -7.52 1.65
CA MET A 78 0.51 -7.68 0.35
C MET A 78 -0.16 -6.36 -0.02
N SER A 79 0.25 -5.78 -1.12
CA SER A 79 -0.29 -4.53 -1.63
C SER A 79 -1.15 -4.77 -2.86
N LEU A 80 -2.27 -4.04 -2.96
CA LEU A 80 -3.25 -4.14 -4.05
C LEU A 80 -3.40 -2.78 -4.73
N PHE A 81 -3.50 -2.78 -6.05
CA PHE A 81 -3.72 -1.59 -6.86
C PHE A 81 -4.87 -1.80 -7.84
N ILE A 82 -5.78 -0.82 -7.90
CA ILE A 82 -6.85 -0.76 -8.92
C ILE A 82 -6.89 0.65 -9.50
N THR A 83 -6.92 0.75 -10.83
CA THR A 83 -7.08 2.03 -11.53
C THR A 83 -7.67 1.83 -12.93
N GLY A 84 -8.27 2.89 -13.48
CA GLY A 84 -8.92 2.88 -14.79
C GLY A 84 -10.34 2.32 -14.75
N LYS A 85 -10.79 1.76 -15.86
CA LYS A 85 -12.14 1.22 -16.03
C LYS A 85 -12.25 -0.20 -15.49
N ARG A 86 -13.40 -0.48 -14.87
CA ARG A 86 -13.84 -1.83 -14.51
C ARG A 86 -14.38 -2.59 -15.72
N VAL A 87 -15.11 -1.88 -16.58
CA VAL A 87 -15.71 -2.39 -17.81
C VAL A 87 -15.27 -1.49 -18.95
N GLU A 88 -14.71 -2.07 -20.00
CA GLU A 88 -14.35 -1.34 -21.22
C GLU A 88 -14.64 -2.23 -22.44
N GLY A 89 -15.24 -1.64 -23.48
CA GLY A 89 -15.38 -2.29 -24.79
C GLY A 89 -16.33 -3.48 -24.81
N SER A 90 -17.27 -3.56 -23.85
CA SER A 90 -18.29 -4.59 -23.82
C SER A 90 -19.43 -4.25 -24.79
N TRP A 91 -19.90 -5.24 -25.54
CA TRP A 91 -21.08 -5.10 -26.40
C TRP A 91 -22.38 -5.06 -25.58
N ALA A 92 -22.37 -5.64 -24.38
CA ALA A 92 -23.55 -5.80 -23.53
C ALA A 92 -23.64 -4.75 -22.41
N HIS A 93 -22.55 -4.05 -22.11
CA HIS A 93 -22.45 -3.13 -20.99
C HIS A 93 -21.72 -1.86 -21.39
N ALA A 94 -22.20 -0.72 -20.89
CA ALA A 94 -21.47 0.53 -21.02
C ALA A 94 -20.14 0.48 -20.26
N ASP A 95 -19.18 1.27 -20.72
CA ASP A 95 -17.93 1.50 -20.02
C ASP A 95 -18.21 2.04 -18.60
N GLU A 96 -17.50 1.49 -17.60
CA GLU A 96 -17.68 1.84 -16.19
C GLU A 96 -16.31 2.05 -15.54
N GLN A 97 -16.14 3.16 -14.82
CA GLN A 97 -14.92 3.40 -14.05
C GLN A 97 -14.85 2.49 -12.82
N SER A 98 -13.65 1.97 -12.51
CA SER A 98 -13.43 1.34 -11.21
C SER A 98 -13.62 2.36 -10.09
N ASN A 99 -14.06 1.89 -8.93
CA ASN A 99 -14.24 2.72 -7.76
C ASN A 99 -13.69 2.01 -6.50
N ILE A 100 -13.61 2.75 -5.40
CA ILE A 100 -13.05 2.25 -4.13
C ILE A 100 -13.79 1.02 -3.58
N TYR A 101 -15.07 0.81 -3.91
CA TYR A 101 -15.83 -0.35 -3.44
C TYR A 101 -15.37 -1.65 -4.09
N GLU A 102 -14.80 -1.59 -5.30
CA GLU A 102 -14.17 -2.75 -5.94
C GLU A 102 -12.97 -3.23 -5.13
N LEU A 103 -12.07 -2.30 -4.75
CA LEU A 103 -10.93 -2.62 -3.89
C LEU A 103 -11.38 -3.15 -2.52
N LYS A 104 -12.37 -2.49 -1.91
CA LYS A 104 -12.94 -2.93 -0.62
C LYS A 104 -13.46 -4.36 -0.71
N ALA A 105 -14.17 -4.71 -1.78
CA ALA A 105 -14.68 -6.07 -1.96
C ALA A 105 -13.55 -7.10 -2.08
N VAL A 106 -12.47 -6.77 -2.80
CA VAL A 106 -11.27 -7.64 -2.91
C VAL A 106 -10.64 -7.84 -1.53
N VAL A 107 -10.40 -6.77 -0.78
CA VAL A 107 -9.85 -6.83 0.59
C VAL A 107 -10.72 -7.68 1.51
N GLU A 108 -12.04 -7.47 1.51
CA GLU A 108 -12.97 -8.20 2.38
C GLU A 108 -13.04 -9.68 2.03
N ASN A 109 -12.90 -10.03 0.75
CA ASN A 109 -12.81 -11.41 0.31
C ASN A 109 -11.50 -12.08 0.75
N ILE A 110 -10.37 -11.35 0.70
CA ILE A 110 -9.09 -11.84 1.21
C ILE A 110 -9.18 -12.08 2.71
N LEU A 111 -9.64 -11.08 3.48
CA LEU A 111 -9.79 -11.17 4.93
C LEU A 111 -10.69 -12.34 5.35
N ARG A 112 -11.80 -12.54 4.65
CA ARG A 112 -12.68 -13.70 4.89
C ARG A 112 -11.97 -15.04 4.68
N ARG A 113 -11.14 -15.16 3.63
CA ARG A 113 -10.39 -16.39 3.32
C ARG A 113 -9.33 -16.72 4.36
N VAL A 114 -8.75 -15.71 5.01
CA VAL A 114 -7.73 -15.90 6.07
C VAL A 114 -8.33 -15.97 7.48
N GLY A 115 -9.66 -16.11 7.60
CA GLY A 115 -10.34 -16.28 8.89
C GLY A 115 -10.62 -14.97 9.64
N MET A 116 -10.56 -13.82 8.97
CA MET A 116 -10.85 -12.50 9.51
C MET A 116 -12.09 -11.86 8.84
N PRO A 117 -13.29 -12.44 8.97
CA PRO A 117 -14.52 -11.83 8.43
C PRO A 117 -14.82 -10.46 9.07
N GLN A 118 -15.72 -9.68 8.45
CA GLN A 118 -16.03 -8.30 8.86
C GLN A 118 -16.38 -8.14 10.35
N ASN A 119 -17.04 -9.10 10.97
CA ASN A 119 -17.41 -9.07 12.40
C ASN A 119 -16.21 -9.21 13.36
N ASN A 120 -15.04 -9.58 12.84
CA ASN A 120 -13.79 -9.72 13.58
C ASN A 120 -12.87 -8.48 13.47
N VAL A 121 -13.24 -7.50 12.65
CA VAL A 121 -12.47 -6.27 12.44
C VAL A 121 -13.26 -5.03 12.85
N VAL A 122 -12.55 -3.99 13.23
CA VAL A 122 -13.08 -2.65 13.51
C VAL A 122 -12.58 -1.74 12.40
N ILE A 123 -13.50 -1.02 11.74
CA ILE A 123 -13.14 -0.07 10.68
C ILE A 123 -12.98 1.31 11.32
N LYS A 124 -11.83 1.96 11.10
CA LYS A 124 -11.55 3.32 11.56
C LYS A 124 -11.08 4.19 10.40
N HIS A 125 -11.18 5.50 10.58
CA HIS A 125 -10.55 6.46 9.67
C HIS A 125 -9.03 6.27 9.68
N SER A 126 -8.39 6.43 8.52
CA SER A 126 -6.94 6.53 8.42
C SER A 126 -6.53 8.00 8.24
N ASP A 127 -5.59 8.44 9.07
CA ASP A 127 -4.94 9.75 8.98
C ASP A 127 -3.71 9.76 8.04
N ASN A 128 -3.45 8.65 7.34
CA ASN A 128 -2.30 8.53 6.46
C ASN A 128 -2.44 9.44 5.23
N ASN A 129 -1.51 10.39 5.11
CA ASN A 129 -1.60 11.45 4.10
C ASN A 129 -1.33 10.99 2.66
N ILE A 130 -1.03 9.70 2.44
CA ILE A 130 -1.02 9.12 1.09
C ILE A 130 -2.43 9.04 0.51
N PHE A 131 -3.48 9.02 1.34
CA PHE A 131 -4.86 8.93 0.91
C PHE A 131 -5.56 10.30 0.93
N SER A 132 -6.51 10.49 0.01
CA SER A 132 -7.52 11.55 0.13
C SER A 132 -8.67 11.11 1.03
N LYS A 133 -8.99 9.81 1.00
CA LYS A 133 -9.92 9.13 1.89
C LYS A 133 -9.39 7.72 2.12
N GLY A 134 -9.12 7.38 3.38
CA GLY A 134 -8.60 6.08 3.77
C GLY A 134 -9.29 5.54 5.01
N VAL A 135 -9.23 4.23 5.17
CA VAL A 135 -9.71 3.50 6.34
C VAL A 135 -8.74 2.41 6.75
N ASN A 136 -8.67 2.17 8.05
CA ASN A 136 -7.97 1.04 8.66
C ASN A 136 -8.96 -0.04 9.05
N TYR A 137 -8.60 -1.28 8.78
CA TYR A 137 -9.27 -2.47 9.31
C TYR A 137 -8.38 -3.01 10.42
N GLU A 138 -8.86 -2.93 11.65
CA GLU A 138 -8.10 -3.27 12.85
C GLU A 138 -8.67 -4.49 13.55
N THR A 139 -7.83 -5.23 14.26
CA THR A 139 -8.32 -6.16 15.29
C THR A 139 -9.01 -5.39 16.41
N ARG A 140 -9.82 -6.07 17.23
CA ARG A 140 -10.39 -5.45 18.44
C ARG A 140 -9.33 -4.95 19.43
N ALA A 141 -8.11 -5.48 19.36
CA ALA A 141 -6.96 -5.03 20.15
C ALA A 141 -6.23 -3.82 19.53
N GLY A 142 -6.73 -3.27 18.41
CA GLY A 142 -6.17 -2.08 17.76
C GLY A 142 -5.00 -2.35 16.80
N LYS A 143 -4.70 -3.61 16.47
CA LYS A 143 -3.68 -3.93 15.47
C LYS A 143 -4.24 -3.70 14.07
N VAL A 144 -3.61 -2.82 13.28
CA VAL A 144 -3.97 -2.62 11.87
C VAL A 144 -3.61 -3.88 11.07
N LEU A 145 -4.58 -4.39 10.33
CA LEU A 145 -4.43 -5.53 9.42
C LEU A 145 -4.38 -5.08 7.97
N VAL A 146 -5.23 -4.10 7.64
CA VAL A 146 -5.32 -3.51 6.32
C VAL A 146 -5.47 -2.01 6.46
N GLU A 147 -4.76 -1.29 5.62
CA GLU A 147 -5.05 0.11 5.34
C GLU A 147 -5.43 0.22 3.86
N LEU A 148 -6.56 0.85 3.54
CA LEU A 148 -6.98 1.04 2.14
C LEU A 148 -7.62 2.40 1.90
N GLY A 149 -7.54 2.87 0.66
CA GLY A 149 -8.14 4.15 0.30
C GLY A 149 -7.91 4.60 -1.14
N ILE A 150 -8.36 5.81 -1.40
CA ILE A 150 -8.14 6.54 -2.66
C ILE A 150 -6.87 7.35 -2.50
N LEU A 151 -5.87 7.15 -3.36
CA LEU A 151 -4.62 7.90 -3.28
C LEU A 151 -4.87 9.42 -3.44
N SER A 152 -4.11 10.20 -2.68
CA SER A 152 -4.25 11.65 -2.64
C SER A 152 -3.81 12.28 -3.97
N LEU A 153 -4.45 13.40 -4.34
CA LEU A 153 -4.07 14.16 -5.53
C LEU A 153 -2.60 14.59 -5.48
N LYS A 154 -2.09 14.96 -4.30
CA LYS A 154 -0.69 15.34 -4.10
C LYS A 154 0.26 14.21 -4.48
N LEU A 155 -0.04 12.99 -4.07
CA LEU A 155 0.77 11.82 -4.40
C LEU A 155 0.67 11.47 -5.89
N LYS A 156 -0.55 11.40 -6.44
CA LYS A 156 -0.77 11.11 -7.86
C LYS A 156 -0.02 12.10 -8.77
N LYS A 157 -0.10 13.41 -8.47
CA LYS A 157 0.65 14.46 -9.21
C LYS A 157 2.17 14.29 -9.12
N ALA A 158 2.71 13.83 -7.99
CA ALA A 158 4.14 13.59 -7.86
C ALA A 158 4.64 12.44 -8.76
N PHE A 159 3.75 11.54 -9.18
CA PHE A 159 4.01 10.44 -10.10
C PHE A 159 3.46 10.70 -11.51
N ASP A 160 2.94 11.90 -11.79
CA ASP A 160 2.30 12.25 -13.07
C ASP A 160 1.13 11.32 -13.47
N ILE A 161 0.31 10.94 -12.49
CA ILE A 161 -0.89 10.11 -12.69
C ILE A 161 -2.14 10.99 -12.63
N GLU A 162 -2.92 10.99 -13.71
CA GLU A 162 -4.21 11.73 -13.76
C GLU A 162 -5.37 10.90 -13.18
N GLN A 163 -5.49 9.65 -13.62
CA GLN A 163 -6.59 8.75 -13.23
C GLN A 163 -6.59 8.41 -11.73
N ASP A 164 -7.73 8.00 -11.20
CA ASP A 164 -7.83 7.58 -9.80
C ASP A 164 -7.15 6.24 -9.56
N VAL A 165 -6.38 6.15 -8.47
CA VAL A 165 -5.70 4.94 -8.04
C VAL A 165 -6.19 4.58 -6.65
N PHE A 166 -6.73 3.38 -6.52
CA PHE A 166 -7.13 2.79 -5.25
C PHE A 166 -6.04 1.84 -4.79
N TYR A 167 -5.66 1.97 -3.53
CA TYR A 167 -4.55 1.22 -2.94
C TYR A 167 -4.97 0.59 -1.63
N ALA A 168 -4.54 -0.66 -1.40
CA ALA A 168 -4.62 -1.31 -0.10
C ALA A 168 -3.26 -1.93 0.25
N ASP A 169 -2.91 -1.86 1.53
CA ASP A 169 -1.76 -2.55 2.10
C ASP A 169 -2.25 -3.51 3.20
N ILE A 170 -1.85 -4.77 3.11
CA ILE A 170 -2.31 -5.86 3.99
C ILE A 170 -1.10 -6.48 4.67
N GLY A 171 -1.04 -6.43 5.99
CA GLY A 171 -0.01 -7.12 6.75
C GLY A 171 -0.21 -8.64 6.73
N VAL A 172 0.76 -9.40 6.20
CA VAL A 172 0.68 -10.87 6.06
C VAL A 172 1.59 -11.64 7.06
N GLY A 173 2.45 -10.93 7.80
CA GLY A 173 3.51 -11.53 8.63
C GLY A 173 3.19 -11.80 10.10
N GLY A 174 1.95 -11.65 10.57
CA GLY A 174 1.60 -11.86 11.97
C GLY A 174 1.03 -13.25 12.23
N LYS A 175 1.45 -13.92 13.31
CA LYS A 175 0.55 -14.90 13.96
C LYS A 175 -0.72 -14.13 14.33
N ILE A 176 -1.86 -14.57 13.79
CA ILE A 176 -3.19 -14.10 14.18
C ILE A 176 -3.48 -14.60 15.59
#